data_AF-X1SY67-F1
#
_entry.id   AF-X1SY67-F1
#
_cell.length_a   1.000
_cell.length_b   1.000
_cell.length_c   1.000
_cell.angle_alpha   90.00
_cell.angle_beta   90.00
_cell.angle_gamma   90.00
#
_symmetry.space_group_name_H-M   'P 1'
#
loop_
_entity.id
_entity.type
_entity.pdbx_description
1 polymer ?
#
loop_
_entity_poly.entity_id
_entity_poly.type
_entity_poly.pdbx_seq_one_letter_code
_entity_poly.pdbx_strand_id
1 'polypeptide(L)'
;MGFDKDQVVCIQLPRNLISKVDLLKTSFEKIPEVMGTSSASAIPGRRRALMSLNEWEGRGSEDRIELGITYVDEDFLSLFKLEMAEGRFYSREFTSDEDKALVVNEAAIRAMSMENPQGKKVLNTRIVGVVKDFHMRSLHYKVAPLALVLNKKSARVVFVKIMTSNPSRTLASLESAWSSIAPEYPFEYRFLDEDLEQLYQVDRHLGKVVNASAALALFVACLG
;
A
#
# COMPACT_ATOMS: atom_id res chain seq x y z
N MET A 1 3.56 5.99 -10.90
CA MET A 1 3.34 5.62 -9.49
C MET A 1 4.13 4.37 -9.07
N GLY A 2 4.51 3.49 -10.00
CA GLY A 2 5.32 2.30 -9.66
C GLY A 2 4.49 1.14 -9.08
N PHE A 3 3.16 1.19 -9.20
CA PHE A 3 2.25 0.10 -8.85
C PHE A 3 0.95 0.19 -9.68
N ASP A 4 0.26 -0.93 -9.86
CA ASP A 4 -0.99 -1.06 -10.62
C ASP A 4 -2.20 -0.67 -9.76
N LYS A 5 -2.94 0.38 -10.17
CA LYS A 5 -4.06 0.95 -9.42
C LYS A 5 -5.41 0.85 -10.15
N ASP A 6 -5.39 0.54 -11.45
CA ASP A 6 -6.57 0.70 -12.31
C ASP A 6 -7.55 -0.46 -12.03
N GLN A 7 -8.86 -0.19 -11.95
CA GLN A 7 -9.86 -1.22 -11.64
C GLN A 7 -9.52 -2.06 -10.38
N VAL A 8 -8.95 -1.44 -9.35
CA VAL A 8 -8.75 -2.08 -8.03
C VAL A 8 -9.85 -1.60 -7.09
N VAL A 9 -10.73 -2.53 -6.72
CA VAL A 9 -11.81 -2.30 -5.75
C VAL A 9 -11.24 -2.48 -4.34
N CYS A 10 -11.32 -1.45 -3.51
CA CYS A 10 -10.93 -1.45 -2.11
C CYS A 10 -12.17 -1.64 -1.25
N ILE A 11 -12.33 -2.84 -0.66
CA ILE A 11 -13.46 -3.19 0.20
C ILE A 11 -13.01 -3.05 1.66
N GLN A 12 -13.70 -2.22 2.43
CA GLN A 12 -13.37 -2.05 3.85
C GLN A 12 -13.66 -3.34 4.62
N LEU A 13 -12.72 -3.75 5.47
CA LEU A 13 -12.84 -4.97 6.27
C LEU A 13 -13.08 -4.60 7.75
N PRO A 14 -14.33 -4.74 8.25
CA PRO A 14 -14.64 -4.67 9.67
C PRO A 14 -13.73 -5.59 10.50
N ARG A 15 -13.36 -5.15 11.70
CA ARG A 15 -12.45 -5.92 12.57
C ARG A 15 -12.98 -7.33 12.88
N ASN A 16 -14.29 -7.49 12.98
CA ASN A 16 -14.94 -8.77 13.27
C ASN A 16 -14.86 -9.76 12.10
N LEU A 17 -14.51 -9.31 10.89
CA LEU A 17 -14.38 -10.13 9.69
C LEU A 17 -12.93 -10.49 9.35
N ILE A 18 -11.94 -10.06 10.15
CA ILE A 18 -10.52 -10.38 9.92
C ILE A 18 -10.29 -11.89 9.84
N SER A 19 -10.92 -12.68 10.71
CA SER A 19 -10.82 -14.14 10.68
C SER A 19 -11.45 -14.79 9.45
N LYS A 20 -12.28 -14.04 8.70
CA LYS A 20 -12.91 -14.47 7.45
C LYS A 20 -12.24 -13.90 6.19
N VAL A 21 -11.11 -13.19 6.32
CA VAL A 21 -10.47 -12.50 5.19
C VAL A 21 -10.11 -13.45 4.05
N ASP A 22 -9.54 -14.61 4.35
CA ASP A 22 -9.17 -15.60 3.33
C ASP A 22 -10.42 -16.23 2.67
N LEU A 23 -11.50 -16.42 3.43
CA LEU A 23 -12.78 -16.91 2.91
C LEU A 23 -13.41 -15.89 1.95
N LEU A 24 -13.41 -14.61 2.31
CA LEU A 24 -13.89 -13.52 1.46
C LEU A 24 -13.07 -13.45 0.17
N LYS A 25 -11.73 -13.41 0.28
CA LYS A 25 -10.81 -13.42 -0.87
C LYS A 25 -11.10 -14.60 -1.82
N THR A 26 -11.17 -15.82 -1.27
CA THR A 26 -11.48 -17.03 -2.05
C THR A 26 -12.86 -16.97 -2.71
N SER A 27 -13.85 -16.33 -2.07
CA SER A 27 -15.19 -16.15 -2.65
C SER A 27 -15.15 -15.19 -3.84
N PHE A 28 -14.42 -14.09 -3.72
CA PHE A 28 -14.25 -13.13 -4.81
C PHE A 28 -13.48 -13.72 -5.99
N GLU A 29 -12.45 -14.53 -5.74
CA GLU A 29 -11.66 -15.19 -6.79
C GLU A 29 -12.46 -16.18 -7.65
N LYS A 30 -13.67 -16.58 -7.23
CA LYS A 30 -14.58 -17.38 -8.04
C LYS A 30 -15.33 -16.57 -9.10
N ILE A 31 -15.29 -15.24 -9.03
CA ILE A 31 -15.93 -14.35 -10.00
C ILE A 31 -15.00 -14.24 -11.22
N PRO A 32 -15.44 -14.57 -12.46
CA PRO A 32 -14.57 -14.62 -13.63
C PRO A 32 -13.81 -13.33 -13.95
N GLU A 33 -14.41 -12.17 -13.63
CA GLU A 33 -13.82 -10.86 -13.86
C GLU A 33 -12.74 -10.48 -12.82
N VAL A 34 -12.57 -11.27 -11.75
CA VAL A 34 -11.56 -11.03 -10.71
C VAL A 34 -10.22 -11.63 -11.13
N MET A 35 -9.21 -10.79 -11.25
CA MET A 35 -7.85 -11.17 -11.65
C MET A 35 -6.96 -11.54 -10.46
N GLY A 36 -7.37 -11.17 -9.25
CA GLY A 36 -6.64 -11.49 -8.02
C GLY A 36 -7.14 -10.66 -6.84
N THR A 37 -6.77 -11.11 -5.65
CA THR A 37 -7.10 -10.43 -4.40
C THR A 37 -5.90 -10.31 -3.47
N SER A 38 -5.90 -9.28 -2.63
CA SER A 38 -4.92 -9.08 -1.56
C SER A 38 -5.60 -8.37 -0.38
N SER A 39 -4.93 -8.30 0.76
CA SER A 39 -5.39 -7.61 1.95
C SER A 39 -4.24 -6.83 2.58
N ALA A 40 -4.58 -5.69 3.19
CA ALA A 40 -3.61 -4.91 3.94
C ALA A 40 -4.26 -4.15 5.10
N SER A 41 -3.42 -3.58 5.97
CA SER A 41 -3.88 -2.70 7.06
C SER A 41 -4.25 -1.29 6.62
N ALA A 42 -3.87 -0.87 5.42
CA ALA A 42 -4.11 0.48 4.92
C ALA A 42 -4.23 0.51 3.40
N ILE A 43 -5.02 1.47 2.89
CA ILE A 43 -5.13 1.78 1.46
C ILE A 43 -3.95 2.67 1.07
N PRO A 44 -3.23 2.39 -0.04
CA PRO A 44 -2.26 3.31 -0.61
C PRO A 44 -2.87 4.72 -0.80
N GLY A 45 -2.14 5.77 -0.43
CA GLY A 45 -2.63 7.16 -0.48
C GLY A 45 -3.14 7.69 0.85
N ARG A 46 -3.48 6.81 1.80
CA ARG A 46 -4.04 7.18 3.11
C ARG A 46 -3.01 7.15 4.24
N ARG A 47 -3.43 7.64 5.42
CA ARG A 47 -2.60 7.65 6.63
C ARG A 47 -2.22 6.21 7.01
N ARG A 48 -0.91 5.97 7.16
CA ARG A 48 -0.33 4.70 7.61
C ARG A 48 0.16 4.79 9.05
N ALA A 49 0.46 3.64 9.64
CA ALA A 49 1.21 3.61 10.90
C ALA A 49 2.64 4.11 10.65
N LEU A 50 3.13 4.91 11.57
CA LEU A 50 4.50 5.42 11.60
C LEU A 50 5.17 4.91 12.86
N MET A 51 6.43 4.55 12.72
CA MET A 51 7.30 4.07 13.78
C MET A 51 8.55 4.94 13.77
N SER A 52 8.95 5.45 14.94
CA SER A 52 10.31 5.95 15.12
C SER A 52 11.22 4.74 15.30
N LEU A 53 11.85 4.28 14.22
CA LEU A 53 12.76 3.16 14.26
C LEU A 53 14.11 3.62 14.79
N ASN A 54 14.62 2.88 15.78
CA ASN A 54 15.87 3.16 16.44
C ASN A 54 16.76 1.92 16.67
N GLU A 55 16.47 0.81 15.99
CA GLU A 55 17.19 -0.46 16.19
C GLU A 55 17.32 -1.22 14.87
N TRP A 56 18.54 -1.22 14.32
CA TRP A 56 18.93 -2.05 13.20
C TRP A 56 20.43 -2.36 13.24
N GLU A 57 20.83 -3.39 12.53
CA GLU A 57 22.22 -3.82 12.43
C GLU A 57 23.09 -2.76 11.72
N GLY A 58 24.17 -2.33 12.37
CA GLY A 58 25.06 -1.29 11.86
C GLY A 58 24.62 0.15 12.13
N ARG A 59 23.57 0.36 12.95
CA ARG A 59 23.10 1.69 13.34
C ARG A 59 24.12 2.47 14.17
N GLY A 60 24.30 3.76 13.91
CA GLY A 60 24.98 4.69 14.82
C GLY A 60 24.18 4.94 16.10
N SER A 61 24.83 5.36 17.19
CA SER A 61 24.16 5.51 18.50
C SER A 61 23.00 6.52 18.48
N GLU A 62 23.05 7.54 17.63
CA GLU A 62 22.07 8.63 17.55
C GLU A 62 21.04 8.48 16.40
N ASP A 63 21.28 7.56 15.45
CA ASP A 63 20.56 7.53 14.17
C ASP A 63 19.12 7.03 14.32
N ARG A 64 18.12 7.87 14.08
CA ARG A 64 16.71 7.45 14.08
C ARG A 64 16.07 7.74 12.72
N ILE A 65 15.17 6.86 12.30
CA ILE A 65 14.37 7.10 11.09
C ILE A 65 12.88 6.96 11.38
N GLU A 66 12.07 7.70 10.66
CA GLU A 66 10.64 7.46 10.62
C GLU A 66 10.35 6.39 9.56
N LEU A 67 9.82 5.25 9.99
CA LEU A 67 9.49 4.11 9.15
C LEU A 67 7.98 3.95 9.05
N GLY A 68 7.46 3.92 7.83
CA GLY A 68 6.10 3.50 7.57
C GLY A 68 5.92 2.01 7.77
N ILE A 69 4.80 1.60 8.36
CA ILE A 69 4.45 0.18 8.46
C ILE A 69 3.13 -0.05 7.74
N THR A 70 3.13 -1.00 6.80
CA THR A 70 1.92 -1.56 6.21
C THR A 70 1.94 -3.06 6.40
N TYR A 71 0.90 -3.58 7.06
CA TYR A 71 0.71 -5.02 7.13
C TYR A 71 0.05 -5.49 5.85
N VAL A 72 0.59 -6.54 5.25
CA VAL A 72 0.19 -7.07 3.94
C VAL A 72 0.02 -8.59 4.02
N ASP A 73 -0.55 -9.16 2.97
CA ASP A 73 -0.47 -10.58 2.69
C ASP A 73 0.55 -10.89 1.58
N GLU A 74 0.67 -12.17 1.26
CA GLU A 74 1.61 -12.71 0.27
C GLU A 74 1.30 -12.23 -1.16
N ASP A 75 0.04 -11.90 -1.43
CA ASP A 75 -0.44 -11.55 -2.77
C ASP A 75 -0.33 -10.04 -3.05
N PHE A 76 0.10 -9.23 -2.07
CA PHE A 76 0.19 -7.79 -2.20
C PHE A 76 1.16 -7.34 -3.31
N LEU A 77 2.34 -7.97 -3.38
CA LEU A 77 3.33 -7.64 -4.40
C LEU A 77 2.79 -7.89 -5.82
N SER A 78 2.16 -9.05 -6.03
CA SER A 78 1.66 -9.45 -7.35
C SER A 78 0.43 -8.66 -7.78
N LEU A 79 -0.52 -8.42 -6.86
CA LEU A 79 -1.72 -7.64 -7.14
C LEU A 79 -1.36 -6.23 -7.61
N PHE A 80 -0.42 -5.58 -6.91
CA PHE A 80 0.02 -4.22 -7.20
C PHE A 80 1.18 -4.16 -8.20
N LYS A 81 1.63 -5.31 -8.73
CA LYS A 81 2.76 -5.43 -9.66
C LYS A 81 3.99 -4.65 -9.18
N LEU A 82 4.29 -4.76 -7.89
CA LEU A 82 5.50 -4.18 -7.31
C LEU A 82 6.71 -4.99 -7.77
N GLU A 83 7.83 -4.30 -7.97
CA GLU A 83 9.08 -4.92 -8.38
C GLU A 83 9.99 -5.15 -7.17
N MET A 84 10.58 -6.35 -7.07
CA MET A 84 11.68 -6.59 -6.14
C MET A 84 12.94 -5.92 -6.69
N ALA A 85 13.63 -5.14 -5.86
CA ALA A 85 14.99 -4.68 -6.11
C ALA A 85 16.01 -5.78 -5.74
N GLU A 86 15.76 -6.48 -4.63
CA GLU A 86 16.65 -7.50 -4.09
C GLU A 86 15.88 -8.54 -3.27
N GLY A 87 16.36 -9.78 -3.22
CA GLY A 87 15.79 -10.84 -2.37
C GLY A 87 14.42 -11.33 -2.85
N ARG A 88 13.53 -11.65 -1.90
CA ARG A 88 12.21 -12.21 -2.19
C ARG A 88 11.11 -11.50 -1.41
N PHE A 89 9.88 -11.65 -1.91
CA PHE A 89 8.69 -11.31 -1.14
C PHE A 89 8.23 -12.50 -0.28
N TYR A 90 7.08 -12.33 0.36
CA TYR A 90 6.41 -13.37 1.14
C TYR A 90 5.82 -14.44 0.22
N SER A 91 5.86 -15.70 0.67
CA SER A 91 5.14 -16.80 0.03
C SER A 91 4.60 -17.74 1.10
N ARG A 92 3.54 -18.48 0.76
CA ARG A 92 2.90 -19.48 1.64
C ARG A 92 3.83 -20.65 1.99
N GLU A 93 4.96 -20.79 1.29
CA GLU A 93 5.98 -21.83 1.54
C GLU A 93 6.87 -21.50 2.75
N PHE A 94 6.96 -20.21 3.12
CA PHE A 94 7.81 -19.73 4.22
C PHE A 94 6.98 -19.36 5.45
N THR A 95 6.44 -20.37 6.14
CA THR A 95 5.55 -20.16 7.30
C THR A 95 6.18 -19.38 8.46
N SER A 96 7.50 -19.37 8.59
CA SER A 96 8.22 -18.61 9.62
C SER A 96 8.28 -17.10 9.36
N ASP A 97 7.85 -16.64 8.18
CA ASP A 97 8.01 -15.24 7.76
C ASP A 97 7.15 -14.27 8.60
N GLU A 98 5.97 -14.68 9.04
CA GLU A 98 5.04 -13.81 9.82
C GLU A 98 5.73 -13.17 11.03
N ASP A 99 6.67 -13.87 11.68
CA ASP A 99 7.33 -13.41 12.89
C ASP A 99 8.78 -12.97 12.68
N LYS A 100 9.41 -13.30 11.55
CA LYS A 100 10.87 -13.22 11.38
C LYS A 100 11.33 -12.45 10.15
N ALA A 101 10.46 -12.22 9.17
CA ALA A 101 10.83 -11.68 7.88
C ALA A 101 10.27 -10.28 7.64
N LEU A 102 11.13 -9.39 7.16
CA LEU A 102 10.80 -8.01 6.84
C LEU A 102 11.08 -7.75 5.37
N VAL A 103 10.12 -7.14 4.68
CA VAL A 103 10.34 -6.55 3.37
C VAL A 103 10.31 -5.04 3.51
N VAL A 104 11.29 -4.35 2.94
CA VAL A 104 11.37 -2.88 2.99
C VAL A 104 11.53 -2.29 1.59
N ASN A 105 11.30 -1.00 1.41
CA ASN A 105 11.63 -0.35 0.14
C ASN A 105 13.07 0.21 0.11
N GLU A 106 13.54 0.58 -1.08
CA GLU A 106 14.86 1.21 -1.28
C GLU A 106 15.02 2.49 -0.43
N ALA A 107 13.96 3.28 -0.24
CA ALA A 107 14.02 4.46 0.63
C ALA A 107 14.35 4.13 2.09
N ALA A 108 13.89 2.99 2.62
CA ALA A 108 14.25 2.56 3.97
C ALA A 108 15.72 2.13 4.05
N ILE A 109 16.23 1.42 3.04
CA ILE A 109 17.65 1.04 2.96
C ILE A 109 18.55 2.27 2.93
N ARG A 110 18.20 3.26 2.10
CA ARG A 110 18.92 4.55 2.04
C ARG A 110 18.84 5.32 3.36
N ALA A 111 17.68 5.34 4.03
CA ALA A 111 17.52 6.03 5.30
C ALA A 111 18.32 5.38 6.45
N MET A 112 18.48 4.06 6.41
CA MET A 112 19.31 3.31 7.37
C MET A 112 20.81 3.35 7.03
N SER A 113 21.20 3.96 5.90
CA SER A 113 22.57 3.91 5.34
C SER A 113 23.11 2.48 5.28
N MET A 114 22.24 1.54 4.93
CA MET A 114 22.52 0.11 5.05
C MET A 114 23.06 -0.47 3.74
N GLU A 115 24.25 -1.04 3.77
CA GLU A 115 24.80 -1.83 2.67
C GLU A 115 24.48 -3.31 2.83
N ASN A 116 24.31 -4.07 1.74
CA ASN A 116 24.01 -5.51 1.74
C ASN A 116 22.88 -5.88 2.73
N PRO A 117 21.64 -5.42 2.47
CA PRO A 117 20.56 -5.47 3.46
C PRO A 117 20.04 -6.87 3.75
N GLN A 118 20.20 -7.83 2.83
CA GLN A 118 19.69 -9.19 3.02
C GLN A 118 20.24 -9.86 4.29
N GLY A 119 19.33 -10.39 5.11
CA GLY A 119 19.64 -11.09 6.35
C GLY A 119 19.94 -10.18 7.55
N LYS A 120 20.16 -8.88 7.34
CA LYS A 120 20.43 -7.91 8.41
C LYS A 120 19.22 -7.75 9.31
N LYS A 121 19.49 -7.55 10.60
CA LYS A 121 18.44 -7.36 11.60
C LYS A 121 17.88 -5.95 11.60
N VAL A 122 16.57 -5.86 11.72
CA VAL A 122 15.81 -4.65 12.05
C VAL A 122 14.83 -5.05 13.14
N LEU A 123 15.00 -4.49 14.35
CA LEU A 123 14.34 -4.98 15.56
C LEU A 123 14.56 -6.50 15.71
N ASN A 124 13.48 -7.26 15.90
CA ASN A 124 13.49 -8.72 16.03
C ASN A 124 13.35 -9.47 14.70
N THR A 125 13.33 -8.77 13.56
CA THR A 125 13.12 -9.34 12.22
C THR A 125 14.36 -9.24 11.36
N ARG A 126 14.39 -9.97 10.24
CA ARG A 126 15.45 -9.90 9.24
C ARG A 126 14.91 -9.45 7.90
N ILE A 127 15.67 -8.61 7.20
CA ILE A 127 15.31 -8.21 5.84
C ILE A 127 15.47 -9.42 4.92
N VAL A 128 14.37 -9.86 4.29
CA VAL A 128 14.36 -10.95 3.30
C VAL A 128 14.21 -10.44 1.87
N GLY A 129 13.81 -9.18 1.71
CA GLY A 129 13.65 -8.55 0.41
C GLY A 129 13.59 -7.05 0.48
N VAL A 130 13.98 -6.43 -0.61
CA VAL A 130 13.87 -4.99 -0.85
C VAL A 130 12.99 -4.80 -2.08
N VAL A 131 11.88 -4.09 -1.94
CA VAL A 131 11.06 -3.66 -3.08
C VAL A 131 11.58 -2.34 -3.65
N LYS A 132 11.47 -2.16 -4.96
CA LYS A 132 11.75 -0.87 -5.59
C LYS A 132 10.83 0.20 -5.03
N ASP A 133 11.30 1.44 -5.06
CA ASP A 133 10.50 2.57 -4.60
C ASP A 133 9.23 2.75 -5.44
N PHE A 134 8.09 2.81 -4.75
CA PHE A 134 6.79 3.08 -5.34
C PHE A 134 6.11 4.24 -4.61
N HIS A 135 5.36 5.05 -5.35
CA HIS A 135 4.71 6.24 -4.83
C HIS A 135 3.33 5.89 -4.29
N MET A 136 3.24 5.59 -3.01
CA MET A 136 1.96 5.42 -2.32
C MET A 136 1.19 6.74 -2.11
N ARG A 137 1.66 7.88 -2.62
CA ARG A 137 0.99 9.19 -2.53
C ARG A 137 1.14 9.91 -3.87
N SER A 138 0.65 11.14 -3.94
CA SER A 138 0.96 12.06 -5.04
C SER A 138 2.46 12.08 -5.34
N LEU A 139 2.80 12.18 -6.63
CA LEU A 139 4.17 12.14 -7.16
C LEU A 139 5.02 13.34 -6.67
N HIS A 140 4.39 14.36 -6.10
CA HIS A 140 5.08 15.52 -5.54
C HIS A 140 5.81 15.22 -4.23
N TYR A 141 5.48 14.13 -3.55
CA TYR A 141 6.15 13.73 -2.31
C TYR A 141 7.27 12.73 -2.58
N LYS A 142 8.41 12.93 -1.91
CA LYS A 142 9.48 11.93 -1.87
C LYS A 142 8.94 10.59 -1.37
N VAL A 143 9.45 9.50 -1.95
CA VAL A 143 9.16 8.15 -1.46
C VAL A 143 9.75 8.00 -0.07
N ALA A 144 8.87 7.71 0.89
CA ALA A 144 9.25 7.59 2.29
C ALA A 144 9.73 6.16 2.60
N PRO A 145 10.57 5.98 3.63
CA PRO A 145 10.89 4.66 4.18
C PRO A 145 9.63 3.88 4.54
N LEU A 146 9.56 2.63 4.08
CA LEU A 146 8.42 1.74 4.27
C LEU A 146 8.89 0.31 4.55
N ALA A 147 8.26 -0.30 5.55
CA ALA A 147 8.23 -1.72 5.80
C ALA A 147 6.86 -2.31 5.41
N LEU A 148 6.91 -3.38 4.63
CA LEU A 148 5.82 -4.29 4.35
C LEU A 148 5.99 -5.50 5.27
N VAL A 149 5.01 -5.74 6.13
CA VAL A 149 5.07 -6.80 7.16
C VAL A 149 3.96 -7.81 6.91
N LEU A 150 4.30 -9.09 6.79
CA LEU A 150 3.31 -10.16 6.62
C LEU A 150 2.46 -10.31 7.89
N ASN A 151 1.19 -9.88 7.84
CA ASN A 151 0.27 -10.06 8.97
C ASN A 151 -1.19 -9.87 8.53
N LYS A 152 -1.86 -10.97 8.20
CA LYS A 152 -3.28 -10.99 7.82
C LYS A 152 -4.21 -10.57 8.96
N LYS A 153 -3.81 -10.76 10.23
CA LYS A 153 -4.60 -10.37 11.41
C LYS A 153 -4.72 -8.85 11.55
N SER A 154 -3.88 -8.10 10.83
CA SER A 154 -3.94 -6.64 10.77
C SER A 154 -4.72 -6.10 9.57
N ALA A 155 -5.33 -6.96 8.75
CA ALA A 155 -6.10 -6.55 7.58
C ALA A 155 -7.26 -5.60 7.95
N ARG A 156 -7.41 -4.53 7.18
CA ARG A 156 -8.48 -3.51 7.29
C ARG A 156 -9.13 -3.22 5.94
N VAL A 157 -8.52 -3.68 4.86
CA VAL A 157 -9.03 -3.57 3.50
C VAL A 157 -8.70 -4.85 2.75
N VAL A 158 -9.64 -5.28 1.91
CA VAL A 158 -9.42 -6.29 0.86
C VAL A 158 -9.39 -5.55 -0.47
N PHE A 159 -8.35 -5.80 -1.25
CA PHE A 159 -8.21 -5.31 -2.61
C PHE A 159 -8.63 -6.40 -3.58
N VAL A 160 -9.44 -6.03 -4.56
CA VAL A 160 -9.90 -6.92 -5.62
C VAL A 160 -9.58 -6.27 -6.95
N LYS A 161 -8.64 -6.84 -7.69
CA LYS A 161 -8.34 -6.41 -9.06
C LYS A 161 -9.38 -7.02 -9.98
N ILE A 162 -10.12 -6.18 -10.70
CA ILE A 162 -11.08 -6.63 -11.70
C ILE A 162 -10.61 -6.27 -13.11
N MET A 163 -11.09 -7.03 -14.08
CA MET A 163 -10.93 -6.73 -15.50
C MET A 163 -12.29 -6.92 -16.18
N THR A 164 -13.00 -5.83 -16.38
CA THR A 164 -14.37 -5.87 -16.91
C THR A 164 -14.70 -4.64 -17.75
N SER A 165 -15.56 -4.82 -18.74
CA SER A 165 -16.20 -3.73 -19.48
C SER A 165 -17.50 -3.25 -18.82
N ASN A 166 -18.00 -3.99 -17.80
CA ASN A 166 -19.21 -3.66 -17.05
C ASN A 166 -18.94 -3.73 -15.53
N PRO A 167 -18.32 -2.69 -14.95
CA PRO A 167 -18.01 -2.63 -13.52
C PRO A 167 -19.23 -2.83 -12.62
N SER A 168 -20.40 -2.30 -13.00
CA SER A 168 -21.62 -2.41 -12.19
C SER A 168 -22.06 -3.86 -11.99
N ARG A 169 -21.97 -4.70 -13.03
CA ARG A 169 -22.28 -6.13 -12.92
C ARG A 169 -21.29 -6.85 -12.00
N THR A 170 -19.99 -6.60 -12.18
CA THR A 170 -18.94 -7.21 -11.35
C THR A 170 -19.07 -6.80 -9.89
N LEU A 171 -19.40 -5.53 -9.62
CA LEU A 171 -19.67 -5.03 -8.27
C LEU A 171 -20.88 -5.72 -7.62
N ALA A 172 -21.97 -5.95 -8.35
CA ALA A 172 -23.11 -6.70 -7.85
C ALA A 172 -22.75 -8.16 -7.50
N SER A 173 -21.85 -8.80 -8.27
CA SER A 173 -21.33 -10.13 -7.95
C SER A 173 -20.44 -10.12 -6.71
N LEU A 174 -19.59 -9.11 -6.54
CA LEU A 174 -18.78 -8.92 -5.32
C LEU A 174 -19.65 -8.70 -4.09
N GLU A 175 -20.68 -7.86 -4.19
CA GLU A 175 -21.64 -7.62 -3.12
C GLU A 175 -22.38 -8.90 -2.73
N SER A 176 -22.86 -9.68 -3.71
CA SER A 176 -23.51 -10.97 -3.44
C SER A 176 -22.57 -11.96 -2.72
N ALA A 177 -21.31 -12.05 -3.17
CA ALA A 177 -20.30 -12.87 -2.51
C ALA A 177 -20.01 -12.40 -1.07
N TRP A 178 -19.95 -11.08 -0.85
CA TRP A 178 -19.80 -10.49 0.48
C TRP A 178 -20.99 -10.82 1.39
N SER A 179 -22.22 -10.56 0.95
CA SER A 179 -23.45 -10.79 1.72
C SER A 179 -23.64 -12.25 2.10
N SER A 180 -23.10 -13.20 1.33
CA SER A 180 -23.14 -14.63 1.68
C SER A 180 -22.29 -15.01 2.89
N ILE A 181 -21.24 -14.22 3.19
CA ILE A 181 -20.26 -14.49 4.26
C ILE A 181 -20.45 -13.55 5.46
N ALA A 182 -20.87 -12.32 5.18
CA ALA A 182 -21.01 -11.23 6.14
C ALA A 182 -22.33 -10.44 5.95
N PRO A 183 -23.50 -11.10 6.02
CA PRO A 183 -24.80 -10.45 5.77
C PRO A 183 -25.12 -9.29 6.73
N GLU A 184 -24.51 -9.29 7.92
CA GLU A 184 -24.72 -8.25 8.93
C GLU A 184 -23.86 -6.99 8.72
N TYR A 185 -22.98 -6.98 7.70
CA TYR A 185 -22.11 -5.85 7.41
C TYR A 185 -22.40 -5.32 5.99
N PRO A 186 -22.54 -4.00 5.80
CA PRO A 186 -22.71 -3.43 4.48
C PRO A 186 -21.48 -3.66 3.60
N PHE A 187 -21.70 -3.83 2.30
CA PHE A 187 -20.63 -3.90 1.31
C PHE A 187 -20.12 -2.49 0.98
N GLU A 188 -19.13 -2.03 1.73
CA GLU A 188 -18.51 -0.72 1.51
C GLU A 188 -17.25 -0.83 0.65
N TYR A 189 -17.29 -0.23 -0.54
CA TYR A 189 -16.16 -0.23 -1.48
C TYR A 189 -15.83 1.16 -2.01
N ARG A 190 -14.62 1.28 -2.57
CA ARG A 190 -14.16 2.42 -3.39
C ARG A 190 -13.24 1.91 -4.48
N PHE A 191 -13.15 2.60 -5.61
CA PHE A 191 -12.08 2.35 -6.56
C PHE A 191 -10.80 3.08 -6.16
N LEU A 192 -9.66 2.41 -6.27
CA LEU A 192 -8.38 2.96 -5.85
C LEU A 192 -7.92 4.13 -6.73
N ASP A 193 -8.17 4.07 -8.03
CA ASP A 193 -7.86 5.15 -8.96
C ASP A 193 -8.69 6.41 -8.69
N GLU A 194 -9.97 6.28 -8.36
CA GLU A 194 -10.83 7.40 -7.94
C GLU A 194 -10.33 8.04 -6.64
N ASP A 195 -10.01 7.23 -5.62
CA ASP A 195 -9.47 7.70 -4.34
C ASP A 195 -8.12 8.43 -4.53
N LEU A 196 -7.27 7.93 -5.44
CA LEU A 196 -6.00 8.57 -5.77
C LEU A 196 -6.19 9.83 -6.62
N GLU A 197 -7.13 9.84 -7.56
CA GLU A 197 -7.41 11.01 -8.40
C GLU A 197 -7.91 12.19 -7.56
N GLN A 198 -8.72 11.95 -6.53
CA GLN A 198 -9.13 13.00 -5.60
C GLN A 198 -7.94 13.66 -4.91
N LEU A 199 -6.91 12.89 -4.53
CA LEU A 199 -5.67 13.45 -3.97
C LEU A 199 -4.94 14.33 -5.00
N TYR A 200 -4.92 13.93 -6.27
CA TYR A 200 -4.29 14.70 -7.34
C TYR A 200 -5.05 15.97 -7.75
N GLN A 201 -6.38 15.98 -7.65
CA GLN A 201 -7.17 17.16 -7.99
C GLN A 201 -6.90 18.32 -7.03
N VAL A 202 -6.75 18.02 -5.74
CA VAL A 202 -6.35 19.01 -4.72
C VAL A 202 -4.99 19.62 -5.08
N ASP A 203 -4.03 18.80 -5.53
CA ASP A 203 -2.70 19.27 -5.94
C ASP A 203 -2.73 20.16 -7.19
N ARG A 204 -3.57 19.83 -8.20
CA ARG A 204 -3.73 20.68 -9.40
C ARG A 204 -4.28 22.06 -9.07
N HIS A 205 -5.17 22.15 -8.09
CA HIS A 205 -5.73 23.43 -7.66
C HIS A 205 -4.67 24.30 -6.97
N LEU A 206 -3.83 23.70 -6.12
CA LEU A 206 -2.73 24.38 -5.46
C LEU A 206 -1.72 24.96 -6.46
N GLY A 207 -1.36 24.18 -7.50
CA GLY A 207 -0.47 24.64 -8.57
C GLY A 207 -1.01 25.85 -9.34
N LYS A 208 -2.32 25.91 -9.59
CA LYS A 208 -2.95 27.08 -10.24
C LYS A 208 -2.88 28.33 -9.37
N VAL A 209 -3.12 28.21 -8.06
CA VAL A 209 -3.05 29.34 -7.13
C VAL A 209 -1.62 29.87 -7.03
N VAL A 210 -0.62 28.99 -6.94
CA VAL A 210 0.80 29.38 -6.88
C VAL A 210 1.22 30.09 -8.17
N ASN A 211 0.87 29.54 -9.35
CA ASN A 211 1.19 30.20 -10.62
C ASN A 211 0.50 31.55 -10.79
N ALA A 212 -0.75 31.69 -10.36
CA ALA A 212 -1.46 32.96 -10.40
C ALA A 212 -0.77 34.01 -9.51
N SER A 213 -0.37 33.63 -8.30
CA SER A 213 0.37 34.49 -7.39
C SER A 213 1.76 34.86 -7.92
N ALA A 214 2.48 33.91 -8.53
CA ALA A 214 3.78 34.17 -9.16
C ALA A 214 3.66 35.14 -10.34
N ALA A 215 2.65 34.96 -11.20
CA ALA A 215 2.38 35.87 -12.31
C ALA A 215 2.05 37.29 -11.82
N LEU A 216 1.24 37.41 -10.76
CA LEU A 216 0.92 38.70 -10.15
C LEU A 216 2.16 39.37 -9.53
N ALA A 217 2.98 38.60 -8.82
CA ALA A 217 4.23 39.11 -8.24
C ALA A 217 5.20 39.61 -9.31
N LEU A 218 5.33 38.88 -10.42
CA LEU A 218 6.16 39.28 -11.56
C LEU A 218 5.62 40.56 -12.23
N PHE A 219 4.29 40.66 -12.37
CA PHE A 219 3.63 41.85 -12.90
C PHE A 219 3.86 43.08 -12.02
N VAL A 220 3.73 42.95 -10.69
CA VAL A 220 4.01 44.03 -9.73
C VAL A 220 5.50 44.41 -9.74
N ALA A 221 6.41 43.43 -9.82
CA ALA A 221 7.85 43.68 -9.91
C ALA A 221 8.26 44.41 -11.21
N CYS A 222 7.52 44.24 -12.31
CA CYS A 222 7.74 45.00 -13.54
C CYS A 222 7.15 46.43 -13.50
N LEU A 223 6.32 46.76 -12.51
CA LEU A 223 5.70 48.09 -12.35
C LEU A 223 6.44 48.99 -11.34
N GLY A 224 7.35 48.42 -10.53
CA GLY A 224 8.25 49.15 -9.64
C GLY A 224 9.59 49.42 -10.30
#